data_AF-A0A2W1B434-F1
#
_entry.id   AF-A0A2W1B434-F1
#
_cell.length_a   1.000
_cell.length_b   1.000
_cell.length_c   1.000
_cell.angle_alpha   90.00
_cell.angle_beta   90.00
_cell.angle_gamma   90.00
#
_symmetry.space_group_name_H-M   'P 1'
#
loop_
_entity.id
_entity.type
_entity.pdbx_description
1 polymer ?
#
loop_
_entity_poly.entity_id
_entity_poly.type
_entity_poly.pdbx_seq_one_letter_code
_entity_poly.pdbx_strand_id
1 'polypeptide(L)'
;MEIKSSSFFKSFQKCMGPLYFYKVLILLQVLLGRYFSLSKSKLTRFFTKLYCVFMYIHMIYKWNDVVLVSHKFVLPPFIMSEYTGYFVISIILSEDYFFNFCDNLLTNDRVMGFKNIPHVPPNVIGFMLITVISRVAFVLTRHFTVSLPSVHLIYVTVLLISLDLSHIYTCVIFCMIQLRMKVLRCFLENIHIPINIVSGNEVEMSIKNVRKSLYYYNNLLDSMAAIDKHTQCMVSKLYLHQ
;
A
#
# COMPACT_ATOMS: atom_id res chain seq x y z
N MET A 1 -11.65 -3.78 -25.16
CA MET A 1 -10.62 -4.81 -24.88
C MET A 1 -11.02 -5.53 -23.60
N GLU A 2 -11.63 -6.71 -23.69
CA GLU A 2 -12.07 -7.49 -22.52
C GLU A 2 -10.93 -8.38 -22.02
N ILE A 3 -10.43 -8.09 -20.82
CA ILE A 3 -9.49 -8.98 -20.12
C ILE A 3 -10.31 -10.17 -19.60
N LYS A 4 -10.09 -11.38 -20.15
CA LYS A 4 -10.69 -12.62 -19.63
C LYS A 4 -10.15 -12.91 -18.22
N SER A 5 -10.78 -12.33 -17.21
CA SER A 5 -10.60 -12.64 -15.79
C SER A 5 -11.28 -13.99 -15.48
N SER A 6 -10.60 -14.88 -14.78
CA SER A 6 -11.10 -16.21 -14.40
C SER A 6 -12.34 -16.12 -13.51
N SER A 7 -13.27 -17.07 -13.67
CA SER A 7 -14.59 -17.07 -13.01
C SER A 7 -14.52 -17.01 -11.48
N PHE A 8 -13.49 -17.63 -10.88
CA PHE A 8 -13.23 -17.59 -9.45
C PHE A 8 -12.94 -16.16 -8.94
N PHE A 9 -12.13 -15.40 -9.68
CA PHE A 9 -11.78 -14.02 -9.31
C PHE A 9 -12.96 -13.06 -9.47
N LYS A 10 -13.80 -13.26 -10.50
CA LYS A 10 -15.04 -12.48 -10.64
C LYS A 10 -15.99 -12.71 -9.46
N SER A 11 -16.08 -13.94 -8.94
CA SER A 11 -16.87 -14.26 -7.75
C SER A 11 -16.29 -13.60 -6.48
N PHE A 12 -14.97 -13.70 -6.29
CA PHE A 12 -14.28 -13.10 -5.13
C PHE A 12 -14.39 -11.56 -5.10
N GLN A 13 -14.22 -10.91 -6.26
CA GLN A 13 -14.33 -9.46 -6.43
C GLN A 13 -15.78 -8.95 -6.24
N LYS A 14 -16.79 -9.80 -6.46
CA LYS A 14 -18.20 -9.46 -6.23
C LYS A 14 -18.59 -9.57 -4.76
N CYS A 15 -17.93 -10.46 -4.00
CA CYS A 15 -18.26 -10.77 -2.61
C CYS A 15 -17.59 -9.81 -1.62
N MET A 16 -16.34 -9.37 -1.90
CA MET A 16 -15.68 -8.30 -1.15
C MET A 16 -15.55 -7.06 -2.02
N GLY A 17 -16.31 -6.01 -1.69
CA GLY A 17 -16.10 -4.70 -2.29
C GLY A 17 -14.64 -4.28 -2.10
N PRO A 18 -13.95 -3.74 -3.12
CA PRO A 18 -12.51 -3.48 -3.06
C PRO A 18 -12.13 -2.50 -1.93
N LEU A 19 -13.05 -1.62 -1.53
CA LEU A 19 -12.89 -0.74 -0.36
C LEU A 19 -12.86 -1.49 0.98
N TYR A 20 -13.56 -2.63 1.09
CA TYR A 20 -13.59 -3.43 2.32
C TYR A 20 -12.22 -4.07 2.59
N PHE A 21 -11.58 -4.62 1.55
CA PHE A 21 -10.26 -5.22 1.65
C PHE A 21 -9.22 -4.25 2.23
N TYR A 22 -9.18 -3.01 1.74
CA TYR A 22 -8.25 -2.00 2.27
C TYR A 22 -8.55 -1.61 3.70
N LYS A 23 -9.84 -1.49 4.06
CA LYS A 23 -10.22 -1.21 5.45
C LYS A 23 -9.72 -2.29 6.39
N VAL A 24 -9.82 -3.57 5.99
CA VAL A 24 -9.26 -4.69 6.75
C VAL A 24 -7.74 -4.59 6.83
N LEU A 25 -7.06 -4.31 5.71
CA LEU A 25 -5.60 -4.15 5.69
C LEU A 25 -5.12 -3.03 6.62
N ILE A 26 -5.77 -1.86 6.57
CA ILE A 26 -5.45 -0.71 7.43
C ILE A 26 -5.73 -1.05 8.89
N LEU A 27 -6.87 -1.66 9.19
CA LEU A 27 -7.23 -2.05 10.55
C LEU A 27 -6.22 -3.04 11.12
N LEU A 28 -5.78 -4.01 10.33
CA LEU A 28 -4.74 -4.97 10.72
C LEU A 28 -3.41 -4.25 11.01
N GLN A 29 -3.03 -3.26 10.19
CA GLN A 29 -1.83 -2.46 10.45
C GLN A 29 -1.94 -1.63 11.73
N VAL A 30 -3.12 -1.05 12.00
CA VAL A 30 -3.37 -0.34 13.25
C VAL A 30 -3.22 -1.27 14.44
N LEU A 31 -3.83 -2.46 14.39
CA LEU A 31 -3.70 -3.47 15.46
C LEU A 31 -2.25 -3.83 15.75
N LEU A 32 -1.39 -3.88 14.73
CA LEU A 32 0.04 -4.17 14.84
C LEU A 32 0.89 -2.97 15.29
N GLY A 33 0.26 -1.86 15.70
CA GLY A 33 0.94 -0.69 16.24
C GLY A 33 1.39 0.33 15.18
N ARG A 34 0.98 0.19 13.92
CA ARG A 34 1.24 1.20 12.89
C ARG A 34 0.12 2.23 12.84
N TYR A 35 0.47 3.50 12.97
CA TYR A 35 -0.52 4.56 12.97
C TYR A 35 -1.12 4.79 11.57
N PHE A 36 -2.46 4.80 11.51
CA PHE A 36 -3.26 5.26 10.38
C PHE A 36 -4.44 6.08 10.89
N SER A 37 -4.81 7.11 10.15
CA SER A 37 -6.00 7.91 10.44
C SER A 37 -7.26 7.13 10.07
N LEU A 38 -7.90 6.49 11.07
CA LEU A 38 -9.15 5.75 10.88
C LEU A 38 -10.38 6.66 10.75
N SER A 39 -10.29 7.90 11.23
CA SER A 39 -11.41 8.83 11.32
C SER A 39 -10.93 10.28 11.20
N LYS A 40 -11.82 11.14 10.70
CA LYS A 40 -11.62 12.60 10.67
C LYS A 40 -11.73 13.24 12.07
N SER A 41 -12.29 12.53 13.05
CA SER A 41 -12.38 13.02 14.43
C SER A 41 -11.00 13.16 15.06
N LYS A 42 -10.68 14.37 15.56
CA LYS A 42 -9.43 14.67 16.27
C LYS A 42 -9.22 13.75 17.48
N LEU A 43 -10.29 13.41 18.19
CA LEU A 43 -10.24 12.59 19.41
C LEU A 43 -9.89 11.13 19.09
N THR A 44 -10.58 10.53 18.12
CA THR A 44 -10.25 9.16 17.66
C THR A 44 -8.80 9.10 17.18
N ARG A 45 -8.36 10.10 16.41
CA ARG A 45 -6.99 10.20 15.92
C ARG A 45 -5.97 10.22 17.06
N PHE A 46 -6.22 11.03 18.09
CA PHE A 46 -5.35 11.12 19.26
C PHE A 46 -5.22 9.77 19.98
N PHE A 47 -6.34 9.10 20.26
CA PHE A 47 -6.32 7.78 20.91
C PHE A 47 -5.63 6.71 20.05
N THR A 48 -5.83 6.70 18.73
CA THR A 48 -5.14 5.78 17.84
C THR A 48 -3.62 6.06 17.82
N LYS A 49 -3.20 7.33 17.76
CA LYS A 49 -1.77 7.68 17.87
C LYS A 49 -1.18 7.19 19.20
N LEU A 50 -1.86 7.45 20.31
CA LEU A 50 -1.40 7.05 21.64
C LEU A 50 -1.26 5.53 21.75
N TYR A 51 -2.24 4.78 21.25
CA TYR A 51 -2.19 3.31 21.16
C TYR A 51 -0.97 2.83 20.36
N CYS A 52 -0.75 3.39 19.17
CA CYS A 52 0.38 3.01 18.32
C CYS A 52 1.73 3.32 18.99
N VAL A 53 1.86 4.47 19.67
CA VAL A 53 3.06 4.82 20.45
C VAL A 53 3.29 3.83 21.58
N PHE A 54 2.26 3.47 22.34
CA PHE A 54 2.37 2.50 23.42
C PHE A 54 2.78 1.12 22.91
N MET A 55 2.14 0.65 21.83
CA MET A 55 2.51 -0.61 21.17
C MET A 55 3.95 -0.60 20.67
N TYR A 56 4.41 0.51 20.08
CA TYR A 56 5.79 0.67 19.63
C TYR A 56 6.80 0.57 20.78
N ILE A 57 6.56 1.28 21.89
CA ILE A 57 7.41 1.21 23.10
C ILE A 57 7.44 -0.21 23.66
N HIS A 58 6.28 -0.87 23.74
CA HIS A 58 6.18 -2.25 24.21
C HIS A 58 6.96 -3.23 23.31
N MET A 59 6.89 -3.05 21.99
CA MET A 59 7.66 -3.86 21.04
C MET A 59 9.17 -3.65 21.20
N ILE A 60 9.65 -2.41 21.37
CA ILE A 60 11.07 -2.13 21.66
C ILE A 60 11.51 -2.82 22.96
N TYR A 61 10.71 -2.70 24.02
CA TYR A 61 11.05 -3.29 25.30
C TYR A 61 11.19 -4.81 25.21
N LYS A 62 10.19 -5.47 24.62
CA LYS A 62 10.21 -6.93 24.41
C LYS A 62 11.31 -7.37 23.46
N TRP A 63 11.64 -6.55 22.49
CA TRP A 63 12.75 -6.80 21.61
C TRP A 63 14.10 -6.81 22.33
N ASN A 64 14.38 -5.82 23.18
CA ASN A 64 15.61 -5.76 23.95
C ASN A 64 15.77 -6.99 24.87
N ASP A 65 14.68 -7.43 25.49
CA ASP A 65 14.62 -8.66 26.29
C ASP A 65 15.01 -9.90 25.45
N VAL A 66 14.46 -10.04 24.23
CA VAL A 66 14.84 -11.13 23.30
C VAL A 66 16.33 -11.09 22.96
N VAL A 67 16.88 -9.91 22.67
CA VAL A 67 18.29 -9.74 22.29
C VAL A 67 19.22 -10.12 23.45
N LEU A 68 18.88 -9.68 24.66
CA LEU A 68 19.62 -9.99 25.88
C LEU A 68 19.66 -11.49 26.17
N VAL A 69 18.52 -12.18 26.03
CA VAL A 69 18.40 -13.62 26.33
C VAL A 69 19.02 -14.50 25.24
N SER A 70 18.91 -14.10 23.98
CA SER A 70 19.22 -15.00 22.86
C SER A 70 20.71 -15.06 22.52
N HIS A 71 21.51 -14.04 22.87
CA HIS A 71 22.93 -13.82 22.51
C HIS A 71 23.31 -14.06 21.03
N LYS A 72 22.35 -14.36 20.14
CA LYS A 72 22.55 -14.68 18.72
C LYS A 72 22.24 -13.44 17.88
N PHE A 73 23.32 -12.85 17.38
CA PHE A 73 23.37 -11.50 16.84
C PHE A 73 23.61 -11.55 15.32
N VAL A 74 22.57 -11.71 14.49
CA VAL A 74 22.80 -11.68 13.02
C VAL A 74 21.71 -10.98 12.22
N LEU A 75 20.44 -11.33 12.36
CA LEU A 75 19.32 -10.68 11.67
C LEU A 75 18.49 -9.66 12.47
N PRO A 76 18.37 -9.74 13.82
CA PRO A 76 17.39 -8.95 14.54
C PRO A 76 17.48 -7.42 14.29
N PRO A 77 18.64 -6.75 14.45
CA PRO A 77 18.68 -5.28 14.55
C PRO A 77 18.16 -4.54 13.31
N PHE A 78 18.37 -5.09 12.12
CA PHE A 78 17.91 -4.51 10.85
C PHE A 78 16.38 -4.49 10.75
N ILE A 79 15.73 -5.55 11.22
CA ILE A 79 14.27 -5.66 11.20
C ILE A 79 13.67 -4.59 12.15
N MET A 80 14.32 -4.36 13.28
CA MET A 80 13.88 -3.35 14.25
C MET A 80 14.13 -1.92 13.77
N SER A 81 15.25 -1.65 13.10
CA SER A 81 15.53 -0.33 12.51
C SER A 81 14.56 -0.01 11.38
N GLU A 82 14.24 -0.99 10.52
CA GLU A 82 13.23 -0.89 9.48
C GLU A 82 11.84 -0.61 10.08
N TYR A 83 11.44 -1.39 11.09
CA TYR A 83 10.17 -1.19 11.81
C TYR A 83 10.06 0.19 12.44
N THR A 84 11.12 0.65 13.10
CA THR A 84 11.23 2.01 13.66
C THR A 84 11.10 3.06 12.57
N GLY A 85 11.73 2.84 11.42
CA GLY A 85 11.63 3.73 10.28
C GLY A 85 10.20 3.86 9.78
N TYR A 86 9.52 2.74 9.57
CA TYR A 86 8.12 2.70 9.20
C TYR A 86 7.23 3.39 10.24
N PHE A 87 7.48 3.18 11.54
CA PHE A 87 6.71 3.80 12.61
C PHE A 87 6.83 5.34 12.57
N VAL A 88 8.04 5.88 12.53
CA VAL A 88 8.30 7.33 12.49
C VAL A 88 7.63 7.96 11.27
N ILE A 89 7.80 7.35 10.10
CA ILE A 89 7.21 7.84 8.86
C ILE A 89 5.68 7.81 8.93
N SER A 90 5.10 6.76 9.53
CA SER A 90 3.65 6.68 9.71
C SER A 90 3.14 7.79 10.63
N ILE A 91 3.81 8.05 11.76
CA ILE A 91 3.41 9.12 12.69
C ILE A 91 3.46 10.51 12.03
N ILE A 92 4.49 10.77 11.21
CA ILE A 92 4.70 12.08 10.56
C ILE A 92 3.77 12.26 9.34
N LEU A 93 3.68 11.25 8.46
CA LEU A 93 3.03 11.38 7.16
C LEU A 93 1.60 10.84 7.10
N SER A 94 1.15 9.98 8.01
CA SER A 94 -0.12 9.24 7.84
C SER A 94 -1.39 10.03 8.17
N GLU A 95 -1.33 11.37 8.17
CA GLU A 95 -2.55 12.17 8.25
C GLU A 95 -3.26 12.13 6.89
N ASP A 96 -4.17 11.15 6.77
CA ASP A 96 -5.19 11.03 5.73
C ASP A 96 -4.71 10.70 4.29
N TYR A 97 -3.41 10.48 4.08
CA TYR A 97 -2.84 10.27 2.74
C TYR A 97 -3.53 9.17 1.92
N PHE A 98 -3.77 7.98 2.49
CA PHE A 98 -4.33 6.85 1.74
C PHE A 98 -5.77 7.08 1.28
N PHE A 99 -6.65 7.49 2.20
CA PHE A 99 -8.05 7.70 1.88
C PHE A 99 -8.21 8.87 0.91
N ASN A 100 -7.45 9.95 1.11
CA ASN A 100 -7.41 11.07 0.17
C ASN A 100 -6.88 10.63 -1.20
N PHE A 101 -5.84 9.78 -1.25
CA PHE A 101 -5.34 9.21 -2.50
C PHE A 101 -6.43 8.39 -3.22
N CYS A 102 -7.12 7.49 -2.52
CA CYS A 102 -8.20 6.71 -3.10
C CYS A 102 -9.36 7.59 -3.59
N ASP A 103 -9.78 8.57 -2.79
CA ASP A 103 -10.87 9.49 -3.14
C ASP A 103 -10.51 10.38 -4.33
N ASN A 104 -9.27 10.88 -4.38
CA ASN A 104 -8.75 11.65 -5.51
C ASN A 104 -8.69 10.78 -6.78
N LEU A 105 -8.20 9.55 -6.67
CA LEU A 105 -8.13 8.61 -7.79
C LEU A 105 -9.52 8.26 -8.32
N LEU A 106 -10.49 8.01 -7.44
CA LEU A 106 -11.90 7.78 -7.79
C LEU A 106 -12.53 9.00 -8.47
N THR A 107 -12.26 10.20 -7.95
CA THR A 107 -12.78 11.45 -8.52
C THR A 107 -12.19 11.69 -9.91
N ASN A 108 -10.89 11.49 -10.05
CA ASN A 108 -10.17 11.63 -11.32
C ASN A 108 -10.66 10.59 -12.35
N ASP A 109 -10.86 9.33 -11.95
CA ASP A 109 -11.43 8.28 -12.80
C ASP A 109 -12.84 8.68 -13.30
N ARG A 110 -13.66 9.24 -12.41
CA ARG A 110 -15.01 9.71 -12.75
C ARG A 110 -14.98 10.88 -13.73
N VAL A 111 -14.06 11.84 -13.56
CA VAL A 111 -13.88 12.99 -14.47
C VAL A 111 -13.45 12.53 -15.86
N MET A 112 -12.60 11.51 -15.95
CA MET A 112 -12.18 10.87 -17.22
C MET A 112 -13.27 9.99 -17.84
N GLY A 113 -14.35 9.68 -17.12
CA GLY A 113 -15.39 8.78 -17.58
C GLY A 113 -15.00 7.30 -17.55
N PHE A 114 -13.92 6.96 -16.84
CA PHE A 114 -13.46 5.60 -16.66
C PHE A 114 -14.43 4.84 -15.74
N LYS A 115 -15.14 3.85 -16.31
CA LYS A 115 -16.09 3.00 -15.58
C LYS A 115 -15.48 1.61 -15.35
N ASN A 116 -15.75 1.03 -14.18
CA ASN A 116 -15.42 -0.36 -13.84
C ASN A 116 -13.93 -0.75 -13.90
N ILE A 117 -13.00 0.20 -13.79
CA ILE A 117 -11.59 -0.17 -13.67
C ILE A 117 -11.37 -0.77 -12.28
N PRO A 118 -10.90 -2.03 -12.17
CA PRO A 118 -10.60 -2.62 -10.87
C PRO A 118 -9.61 -1.72 -10.12
N HIS A 119 -9.78 -1.59 -8.80
CA HIS A 119 -8.84 -0.81 -7.99
C HIS A 119 -7.48 -1.51 -7.94
N VAL A 120 -7.46 -2.80 -7.62
CA VAL A 120 -6.24 -3.62 -7.66
C VAL A 120 -6.38 -4.70 -8.73
N PRO A 121 -5.35 -4.90 -9.58
CA PRO A 121 -5.35 -5.99 -10.53
C PRO A 121 -5.29 -7.35 -9.80
N PRO A 122 -6.01 -8.38 -10.29
CA PRO A 122 -6.14 -9.66 -9.61
C PRO A 122 -4.79 -10.36 -9.36
N ASN A 123 -3.82 -10.14 -10.24
CA ASN A 123 -2.47 -10.69 -10.10
C ASN A 123 -1.78 -10.23 -8.81
N VAL A 124 -2.03 -8.98 -8.39
CA VAL A 124 -1.46 -8.41 -7.16
C VAL A 124 -2.14 -9.01 -5.94
N ILE A 125 -3.45 -9.28 -6.00
CA ILE A 125 -4.16 -10.03 -4.94
C ILE A 125 -3.57 -11.44 -4.79
N GLY A 126 -3.33 -12.12 -5.91
CA GLY A 126 -2.65 -13.42 -5.91
C GLY A 126 -1.27 -13.37 -5.27
N PHE A 127 -0.45 -12.38 -5.64
CA PHE A 127 0.87 -12.18 -5.04
C PHE A 127 0.80 -11.94 -3.53
N MET A 128 -0.10 -11.06 -3.08
CA MET A 128 -0.32 -10.80 -1.65
C MET A 128 -0.70 -12.08 -0.88
N LEU A 129 -1.61 -12.89 -1.43
CA LEU A 129 -2.00 -14.16 -0.82
C LEU A 129 -0.82 -15.13 -0.72
N ILE A 130 -0.01 -15.25 -1.76
CA ILE A 130 1.19 -16.09 -1.77
C ILE A 130 2.18 -15.63 -0.69
N THR A 131 2.42 -14.31 -0.55
CA THR A 131 3.30 -13.75 0.48
C THR A 131 2.79 -14.06 1.89
N VAL A 132 1.48 -13.92 2.14
CA VAL A 132 0.89 -14.25 3.44
C VAL A 132 1.00 -15.74 3.75
N ILE A 133 0.68 -16.62 2.78
CA ILE A 133 0.74 -18.08 2.96
C ILE A 133 2.19 -18.54 3.20
N SER A 134 3.15 -18.06 2.41
CA SER A 134 4.55 -18.44 2.56
C SER A 134 5.12 -18.03 3.92
N ARG A 135 4.68 -16.89 4.45
CA ARG A 135 5.06 -16.42 5.79
C ARG A 135 4.43 -17.23 6.90
N VAL A 136 3.13 -17.54 6.82
CA VAL A 136 2.48 -18.43 7.79
C VAL A 136 3.19 -19.79 7.82
N ALA A 137 3.51 -20.35 6.65
CA ALA A 137 4.28 -21.59 6.55
C ALA A 137 5.66 -21.47 7.21
N PHE A 138 6.41 -20.39 6.91
CA PHE A 138 7.72 -20.15 7.51
C PHE A 138 7.67 -20.05 9.05
N VAL A 139 6.68 -19.35 9.59
CA VAL A 139 6.46 -19.23 11.04
C VAL A 139 6.18 -20.59 11.67
N LEU A 140 5.31 -21.40 11.05
CA LEU A 140 5.01 -22.75 11.53
C LEU A 140 6.27 -23.62 11.51
N THR A 141 7.02 -23.63 10.40
CA THR A 141 8.28 -24.39 10.31
C THR A 141 9.28 -23.95 11.38
N ARG A 142 9.43 -22.64 11.62
CA ARG A 142 10.29 -22.10 12.69
C ARG A 142 9.82 -22.52 14.08
N HIS A 143 8.52 -22.52 14.33
CA HIS A 143 7.95 -22.92 15.61
C HIS A 143 8.28 -24.38 15.95
N PHE A 144 8.25 -25.28 14.96
CA PHE A 144 8.58 -26.69 15.15
C PHE A 144 10.09 -26.99 15.20
N THR A 145 10.95 -26.10 14.67
CA THR A 145 12.39 -26.37 14.53
C THR A 145 13.26 -25.69 15.59
N VAL A 146 12.78 -24.63 16.23
CA VAL A 146 13.62 -23.83 17.15
C VAL A 146 13.14 -23.96 18.60
N SER A 147 14.05 -24.39 19.48
CA SER A 147 13.85 -24.40 20.94
C SER A 147 13.99 -23.00 21.55
N LEU A 148 13.18 -22.05 21.06
CA LEU A 148 13.03 -20.72 21.67
C LEU A 148 11.75 -20.70 22.49
N PRO A 149 11.70 -19.95 23.60
CA PRO A 149 10.45 -19.70 24.32
C PRO A 149 9.39 -19.17 23.35
N SER A 150 8.20 -19.78 23.34
CA SER A 150 7.15 -19.50 22.35
C SER A 150 6.77 -18.01 22.31
N VAL A 151 6.90 -17.30 23.43
CA VAL A 151 6.62 -15.87 23.57
C VAL A 151 7.53 -15.01 22.68
N HIS A 152 8.84 -15.28 22.64
CA HIS A 152 9.77 -14.51 21.81
C HIS A 152 9.52 -14.73 20.32
N LEU A 153 9.16 -15.95 19.93
CA LEU A 153 8.83 -16.30 18.55
C LEU A 153 7.57 -15.56 18.08
N ILE A 154 6.58 -15.38 18.96
CA ILE A 154 5.37 -14.59 18.65
C ILE A 154 5.75 -13.14 18.38
N TYR A 155 6.57 -12.50 19.22
CA TYR A 155 6.94 -11.09 19.02
C TYR A 155 7.70 -10.86 17.72
N VAL A 156 8.69 -11.71 17.40
CA VAL A 156 9.43 -11.62 16.13
C VAL A 156 8.48 -11.82 14.94
N THR A 157 7.53 -12.74 15.06
CA THR A 157 6.52 -12.99 14.02
C THR A 157 5.61 -11.78 13.82
N VAL A 158 5.11 -11.18 14.90
CA VAL A 158 4.25 -9.98 14.84
C VAL A 158 4.98 -8.83 14.16
N LEU A 159 6.26 -8.63 14.47
CA LEU A 159 7.07 -7.57 13.88
C LEU A 159 7.32 -7.82 12.38
N LEU A 160 7.63 -9.05 11.98
CA LEU A 160 7.74 -9.44 10.57
C LEU A 160 6.43 -9.24 9.80
N ILE A 161 5.30 -9.69 10.35
CA ILE A 161 3.98 -9.50 9.74
C ILE A 161 3.68 -8.01 9.57
N SER A 162 4.00 -7.19 10.58
CA SER A 162 3.83 -5.74 10.49
C SER A 162 4.62 -5.14 9.32
N LEU A 163 5.86 -5.55 9.14
CA LEU A 163 6.71 -5.10 8.03
C LEU A 163 6.17 -5.56 6.68
N ASP A 164 5.84 -6.85 6.55
CA ASP A 164 5.30 -7.42 5.32
C ASP A 164 4.00 -6.72 4.91
N LEU A 165 3.10 -6.42 5.84
CA LEU A 165 1.87 -5.68 5.55
C LEU A 165 2.15 -4.26 5.05
N SER A 166 3.21 -3.62 5.56
CA SER A 166 3.61 -2.29 5.10
C SER A 166 4.24 -2.28 3.71
N HIS A 167 5.01 -3.32 3.37
CA HIS A 167 5.48 -3.55 2.01
C HIS A 167 4.33 -3.85 1.06
N ILE A 168 3.44 -4.77 1.43
CA ILE A 168 2.23 -5.12 0.69
C ILE A 168 1.39 -3.86 0.40
N TYR A 169 1.17 -3.03 1.42
CA TYR A 169 0.44 -1.77 1.28
C TYR A 169 1.10 -0.82 0.26
N THR A 170 2.42 -0.68 0.31
CA THR A 170 3.15 0.16 -0.64
C THR A 170 3.06 -0.40 -2.07
N CYS A 171 3.22 -1.72 -2.24
CA CYS A 171 3.04 -2.40 -3.51
C CYS A 171 1.63 -2.20 -4.07
N VAL A 172 0.60 -2.29 -3.22
CA VAL A 172 -0.80 -2.06 -3.61
C VAL A 172 -0.96 -0.67 -4.21
N ILE A 173 -0.48 0.38 -3.53
CA ILE A 173 -0.59 1.76 -4.04
C ILE A 173 0.16 1.91 -5.36
N PHE A 174 1.39 1.39 -5.44
CA PHE A 174 2.18 1.45 -6.66
C PHE A 174 1.47 0.76 -7.83
N CYS A 175 0.91 -0.43 -7.61
CA CYS A 175 0.14 -1.15 -8.62
C CYS A 175 -1.14 -0.42 -9.03
N MET A 176 -1.82 0.28 -8.11
CA MET A 176 -2.98 1.12 -8.44
C MET A 176 -2.59 2.22 -9.43
N ILE A 177 -1.51 2.96 -9.14
CA ILE A 177 -1.01 4.01 -10.02
C ILE A 177 -0.59 3.43 -11.38
N GLN A 178 0.21 2.36 -11.37
CA GLN A 178 0.69 1.73 -12.60
C GLN A 178 -0.47 1.27 -13.50
N LEU A 179 -1.52 0.68 -12.91
CA LEU A 179 -2.71 0.29 -13.64
C LEU A 179 -3.40 1.50 -14.29
N ARG A 180 -3.55 2.61 -13.57
CA ARG A 180 -4.16 3.84 -14.10
C ARG A 180 -3.32 4.49 -15.18
N MET A 181 -2.00 4.52 -15.03
CA MET A 181 -1.07 4.99 -16.05
C MET A 181 -1.18 4.16 -17.34
N LYS A 182 -1.31 2.83 -17.21
CA LYS A 182 -1.53 1.94 -18.38
C LYS A 182 -2.87 2.23 -19.06
N VAL A 183 -3.94 2.41 -18.30
CA VAL A 183 -5.25 2.75 -18.87
C VAL A 183 -5.23 4.10 -19.56
N LEU A 184 -4.60 5.11 -18.95
CA LEU A 184 -4.46 6.44 -19.53
C LEU A 184 -3.67 6.41 -20.82
N ARG A 185 -2.58 5.64 -20.87
CA ARG A 185 -1.80 5.45 -22.10
C ARG A 185 -2.67 4.87 -23.22
N CYS A 186 -3.40 3.79 -22.95
CA CYS A 186 -4.32 3.23 -23.94
C CYS A 186 -5.41 4.22 -24.34
N PHE A 187 -5.88 5.08 -23.43
CA PHE A 187 -6.84 6.13 -23.76
C PHE A 187 -6.25 7.16 -24.73
N LEU A 188 -5.04 7.66 -24.45
CA LEU A 188 -4.32 8.61 -25.30
C LEU A 188 -4.01 8.04 -26.70
N GLU A 189 -3.60 6.77 -26.77
CA GLU A 189 -3.34 6.06 -28.04
C GLU A 189 -4.59 5.97 -28.93
N ASN A 190 -5.79 6.01 -28.34
CA ASN A 190 -7.07 5.96 -29.07
C ASN A 190 -7.63 7.35 -29.44
N ILE A 191 -6.98 8.45 -29.04
CA ILE A 191 -7.42 9.79 -29.43
C ILE A 191 -6.99 10.04 -30.87
N HIS A 192 -7.95 10.01 -31.80
CA HIS A 192 -7.73 10.42 -33.17
C HIS A 192 -7.84 11.94 -33.29
N ILE A 193 -6.79 12.57 -33.84
CA ILE A 193 -6.78 13.99 -34.19
C ILE A 193 -7.02 14.06 -35.71
N PRO A 194 -8.21 14.47 -36.17
CA PRO A 194 -8.46 14.61 -37.59
C PRO A 194 -7.56 15.71 -38.16
N ILE A 195 -6.82 15.39 -39.23
CA ILE A 195 -5.93 16.34 -39.92
C ILE A 195 -6.75 17.31 -40.80
N ASN A 196 -8.01 16.97 -41.09
CA ASN A 196 -8.86 17.74 -41.99
C ASN A 196 -9.59 18.88 -41.24
N ILE A 197 -9.36 20.12 -41.66
CA ILE A 197 -9.80 21.37 -40.99
C ILE A 197 -11.33 21.58 -41.06
N VAL A 198 -12.03 20.76 -41.85
CA VAL A 198 -13.46 20.95 -42.15
C VAL A 198 -14.37 20.65 -40.94
N SER A 199 -13.90 19.94 -39.90
CA SER A 199 -14.67 19.63 -38.68
C SER A 199 -14.11 20.30 -37.41
N GLY A 200 -14.14 21.64 -37.35
CA GLY A 200 -13.63 22.41 -36.20
C GLY A 200 -14.11 21.93 -34.82
N ASN A 201 -15.35 21.43 -34.71
CA ASN A 201 -15.90 20.90 -33.45
C ASN A 201 -15.22 19.59 -32.99
N GLU A 202 -14.79 18.73 -33.91
CA GLU A 202 -14.13 17.46 -33.57
C GLU A 202 -12.71 17.72 -33.08
N VAL A 203 -12.01 18.66 -33.73
CA VAL A 203 -10.67 19.11 -33.32
C VAL A 203 -10.73 19.70 -31.90
N GLU A 204 -11.70 20.56 -31.61
CA GLU A 204 -11.87 21.13 -30.26
C GLU A 204 -12.11 20.05 -29.21
N MET A 205 -12.95 19.06 -29.51
CA MET A 205 -13.25 17.95 -28.60
C MET A 205 -12.01 17.08 -28.33
N SER A 206 -11.23 16.76 -29.37
CA SER A 206 -9.97 16.02 -29.23
C SER A 206 -8.94 16.80 -28.39
N ILE A 207 -8.78 18.12 -28.63
CA ILE A 207 -7.90 18.98 -27.81
C ILE A 207 -8.35 18.98 -26.34
N LYS A 208 -9.66 19.09 -26.09
CA LYS A 208 -10.21 19.05 -24.72
C LYS A 208 -9.93 17.71 -24.03
N ASN A 209 -10.04 16.60 -24.74
CA ASN A 209 -9.75 15.26 -24.23
C ASN A 209 -8.25 15.08 -23.92
N VAL A 210 -7.37 15.58 -24.78
CA VAL A 210 -5.92 15.59 -24.53
C VAL A 210 -5.61 16.41 -23.27
N ARG A 211 -6.19 17.61 -23.12
CA ARG A 211 -5.98 18.46 -21.93
C ARG A 211 -6.41 17.76 -20.64
N LYS A 212 -7.59 17.12 -20.63
CA LYS A 212 -8.06 16.33 -19.48
C LYS A 212 -7.11 15.18 -19.15
N SER A 213 -6.61 14.50 -20.18
CA SER A 213 -5.68 13.37 -20.02
C SER A 213 -4.35 13.81 -19.42
N LEU A 214 -3.80 14.94 -19.88
CA LEU A 214 -2.57 15.52 -19.33
C LEU A 214 -2.75 15.96 -17.87
N TYR A 215 -3.90 16.56 -17.54
CA TYR A 215 -4.21 16.91 -16.16
C TYR A 215 -4.30 15.67 -15.25
N TYR A 216 -4.99 14.62 -15.72
CA TYR A 216 -5.08 13.34 -15.02
C TYR A 216 -3.69 12.69 -14.85
N TYR A 217 -2.85 12.72 -15.88
CA TYR A 217 -1.46 12.26 -15.82
C TYR A 217 -0.65 13.01 -14.77
N ASN A 218 -0.74 14.34 -14.74
CA ASN A 218 -0.06 15.17 -13.75
C ASN A 218 -0.45 14.77 -12.32
N ASN A 219 -1.75 14.59 -12.06
CA ASN A 219 -2.22 14.16 -10.73
C ASN A 219 -1.72 12.76 -10.34
N LEU A 220 -1.57 11.84 -11.31
CA LEU A 220 -0.97 10.53 -11.07
C LEU A 220 0.53 10.64 -10.77
N LEU A 221 1.25 11.51 -11.47
CA LEU A 221 2.67 11.78 -11.20
C LEU A 221 2.87 12.43 -9.82
N ASP A 222 2.04 13.39 -9.43
CA ASP A 222 2.08 14.00 -8.10
C ASP A 222 1.86 12.96 -7.01
N SER A 223 0.91 12.04 -7.23
CA SER A 223 0.68 10.90 -6.35
C SER A 223 1.90 9.97 -6.28
N MET A 224 2.53 9.70 -7.44
CA MET A 224 3.75 8.88 -7.53
C MET A 224 4.93 9.53 -6.81
N ALA A 225 5.12 10.85 -6.93
CA ALA A 225 6.18 11.59 -6.25
C ALA A 225 6.00 11.57 -4.72
N ALA A 226 4.76 11.67 -4.24
CA ALA A 226 4.46 11.55 -2.82
C ALA A 226 4.76 10.14 -2.27
N ILE A 227 4.51 9.08 -3.05
CA ILE A 227 4.91 7.71 -2.70
C ILE A 227 6.42 7.54 -2.80
N ASP A 228 7.06 8.12 -3.81
CA ASP A 228 8.49 8.05 -4.02
C ASP A 228 9.24 8.62 -2.80
N LYS A 229 8.77 9.76 -2.25
CA LYS A 229 9.28 10.30 -0.99
C LYS A 229 9.13 9.33 0.18
N HIS A 230 8.02 8.59 0.24
CA HIS A 230 7.80 7.57 1.26
C HIS A 230 8.76 6.38 1.08
N THR A 231 8.96 5.89 -0.16
CA THR A 231 9.89 4.79 -0.46
C THR A 231 11.35 5.19 -0.31
N GLN A 232 11.75 6.39 -0.74
CA GLN A 232 13.11 6.91 -0.56
C GLN A 232 13.46 7.04 0.93
N CYS A 233 12.49 7.43 1.77
CA CYS A 233 12.70 7.46 3.22
C CYS A 233 12.90 6.06 3.84
N MET A 234 12.36 5.01 3.20
CA MET A 234 12.64 3.61 3.59
C MET A 234 14.01 3.13 3.08
N VAL A 235 14.31 3.39 1.80
CA VAL A 235 15.52 2.88 1.13
C VAL A 235 16.78 3.60 1.59
N SER A 236 16.73 4.91 1.86
CA SER A 236 17.88 5.69 2.37
C SER A 236 18.42 5.17 3.71
N LYS A 237 17.56 4.57 4.54
CA LYS A 237 17.98 3.91 5.80
C LYS A 237 18.74 2.61 5.57
N LEU A 238 18.48 1.95 4.44
CA LEU A 238 19.16 0.73 4.01
C LEU A 238 20.59 1.04 3.53
N TYR A 239 20.79 2.22 2.91
CA TYR A 239 22.10 2.70 2.44
C TYR A 239 22.97 3.35 3.53
N LEU A 240 22.38 3.98 4.55
CA LEU A 240 23.14 4.57 5.68
C LEU A 240 23.82 3.53 6.58
N HIS A 241 23.57 2.24 6.36
CA HIS A 241 24.09 1.13 7.16
C HIS A 241 24.88 0.09 6.34
N GLN A 242 25.18 0.39 5.07
CA GLN A 242 26.24 -0.28 4.30
C GLN A 242 27.55 0.49 4.45
#